data_AF-A0A4W4GH94-F1
#
_entry.id   AF-A0A4W4GH94-F1
#
_cell.length_a   1.000
_cell.length_b   1.000
_cell.length_c   1.000
_cell.angle_alpha   90.00
_cell.angle_beta   90.00
_cell.angle_gamma   90.00
#
_symmetry.space_group_name_H-M   'P 1'
#
loop_
_entity.id
_entity.type
_entity.pdbx_description
1 polymer ?
#
loop_
_entity_poly.entity_id
_entity_poly.type
_entity_poly.pdbx_seq_one_letter_code
_entity_poly.pdbx_strand_id
1 'polypeptide(L)'
;YEISAALEGLRGVLAGVELHVSESQRAQQLEEIISRLDAKSCTRLKNGEIFSKQILQNTPQTLTYASTLACRTTSDVLALLLTDILVFLQEKEQKFTFAALEQKPSMVPLQGLILREIANQERGLFLISNDYSVGPEMYEIHTTSQEERNIWFTLLQQAAERCNGAHGILSVCEC
;
A
#
# COMPACT_ATOMS: atom_id res chain seq x y z
N TYR A 1 40.94 16.03 -9.07
CA TYR A 1 39.70 16.78 -8.84
C TYR A 1 38.67 16.51 -9.94
N GLU A 2 39.04 16.48 -11.23
CA GLU A 2 38.06 16.22 -12.30
C GLU A 2 37.58 14.77 -12.41
N ILE A 3 38.44 13.78 -12.14
CA ILE A 3 38.06 12.36 -12.22
C ILE A 3 37.07 11.97 -11.11
N SER A 4 37.20 12.56 -9.91
CA SER A 4 36.25 12.33 -8.81
C SER A 4 34.86 12.89 -9.14
N ALA A 5 34.79 14.10 -9.70
CA ALA A 5 33.53 14.71 -10.12
C ALA A 5 32.86 13.93 -11.28
N ALA A 6 33.64 13.44 -12.24
CA ALA A 6 33.13 12.59 -13.32
C ALA A 6 32.59 11.25 -12.83
N LEU A 7 33.26 10.61 -11.85
CA LEU A 7 32.78 9.39 -11.20
C LEU A 7 31.50 9.62 -10.39
N GLU A 8 31.39 10.73 -9.67
CA GLU A 8 30.16 11.11 -8.95
C GLU A 8 29.01 11.36 -9.92
N GLY A 9 29.27 12.04 -11.05
CA GLY A 9 28.28 12.23 -12.11
C GLY A 9 27.78 10.91 -12.71
N LEU A 10 28.68 9.98 -13.02
CA LEU A 10 28.31 8.65 -13.54
C LEU A 10 27.50 7.84 -12.51
N ARG A 11 27.87 7.90 -11.23
CA ARG A 11 27.10 7.25 -10.15
C ARG A 11 25.70 7.85 -10.02
N GLY A 12 25.58 9.17 -10.14
CA GLY A 12 24.29 9.87 -10.12
C GLY A 12 23.40 9.48 -11.31
N VAL A 13 23.96 9.40 -12.51
CA VAL A 13 23.23 8.93 -13.69
C VAL A 13 22.80 7.48 -13.53
N LEU A 14 23.67 6.59 -13.06
CA LEU A 14 23.32 5.19 -12.82
C LEU A 14 22.18 5.06 -11.81
N ALA A 15 22.26 5.77 -10.68
CA ALA A 15 21.20 5.77 -9.67
C ALA A 15 19.87 6.33 -10.23
N GLY A 16 19.93 7.36 -11.09
CA GLY A 16 18.75 7.90 -11.77
C GLY A 16 18.11 6.90 -12.74
N VAL A 17 18.93 6.16 -13.49
CA VAL A 17 18.46 5.09 -14.39
C VAL A 17 17.84 3.95 -13.57
N GLU A 18 18.48 3.50 -12.49
CA GLU A 18 17.96 2.46 -11.60
C GLU A 18 16.60 2.84 -11.02
N LEU A 19 16.45 4.10 -10.59
CA LEU A 19 15.18 4.62 -10.09
C LEU A 19 14.09 4.56 -11.18
N HIS A 20 14.39 5.06 -12.39
CA HIS A 20 13.42 5.07 -13.48
C HIS A 20 13.01 3.67 -13.94
N VAL A 21 13.95 2.72 -13.96
CA VAL A 21 13.67 1.31 -14.24
C VAL A 21 12.75 0.73 -13.17
N SER A 22 13.01 1.02 -11.89
CA SER A 22 12.18 0.53 -10.79
C SER A 22 10.75 1.08 -10.86
N GLU A 23 10.58 2.35 -11.20
CA GLU A 23 9.25 2.97 -11.37
C GLU A 23 8.50 2.35 -12.55
N SER A 24 9.20 2.13 -13.67
CA SER A 24 8.63 1.51 -14.87
C SER A 24 8.18 0.07 -14.60
N GLN A 25 8.99 -0.72 -13.88
CA GLN A 25 8.63 -2.09 -13.48
C GLN A 25 7.39 -2.11 -12.58
N ARG A 26 7.31 -1.20 -11.60
CA ARG A 26 6.14 -1.10 -10.72
C ARG A 26 4.88 -0.67 -11.47
N ALA A 27 4.99 0.25 -12.42
CA ALA A 27 3.88 0.65 -13.28
C ALA A 27 3.38 -0.54 -14.12
N GLN A 28 4.29 -1.28 -14.76
CA GLN A 28 3.94 -2.47 -15.54
C GLN A 28 3.29 -3.56 -14.67
N GLN A 29 3.81 -3.77 -13.46
CA GLN A 29 3.24 -4.73 -12.50
C GLN A 29 1.81 -4.32 -12.10
N LEU A 30 1.56 -3.05 -11.86
CA LEU A 30 0.22 -2.54 -11.56
C LEU A 30 -0.74 -2.77 -12.73
N GLU A 31 -0.32 -2.48 -13.95
CA GLU A 31 -1.11 -2.74 -15.16
C GLU A 31 -1.46 -4.22 -15.32
N GLU A 32 -0.51 -5.12 -15.07
CA GLU A 32 -0.73 -6.57 -15.13
C GLU A 32 -1.80 -7.00 -14.11
N ILE A 33 -1.68 -6.54 -12.86
CA ILE A 33 -2.64 -6.85 -11.79
C ILE A 33 -4.02 -6.30 -12.13
N ILE A 34 -4.10 -5.06 -12.60
CA ILE A 34 -5.35 -4.43 -13.05
C ILE A 34 -5.94 -5.21 -14.22
N SER A 35 -5.14 -5.68 -15.18
CA SER A 35 -5.63 -6.45 -16.33
C SER A 35 -6.31 -7.74 -15.88
N ARG A 36 -5.74 -8.41 -14.87
CA ARG A 36 -6.23 -9.66 -14.27
C ARG A 36 -7.35 -9.46 -13.25
N LEU A 37 -7.56 -8.24 -12.76
CA LEU A 37 -8.66 -7.90 -11.85
C LEU A 37 -10.02 -8.08 -12.55
N ASP A 38 -10.93 -8.81 -11.92
CA ASP A 38 -12.28 -9.04 -12.44
C ASP A 38 -13.08 -7.73 -12.46
N ALA A 39 -13.63 -7.39 -13.62
CA ALA A 39 -14.40 -6.16 -13.83
C ALA A 39 -15.69 -6.08 -12.99
N LYS A 40 -16.25 -7.21 -12.56
CA LYS A 40 -17.43 -7.26 -11.68
C LYS A 40 -17.05 -7.13 -10.20
N SER A 41 -15.78 -7.29 -9.87
CA SER A 41 -15.32 -7.19 -8.49
C SER A 41 -15.28 -5.73 -8.06
N CYS A 42 -15.84 -5.46 -6.89
CA CYS A 42 -15.82 -4.16 -6.23
C CYS A 42 -15.86 -4.35 -4.72
N THR A 43 -15.45 -3.32 -3.98
CA THR A 43 -15.59 -3.26 -2.53
C THR A 43 -16.36 -2.00 -2.16
N ARG A 44 -17.32 -2.13 -1.23
CA ARG A 44 -18.11 -0.99 -0.76
C ARG A 44 -17.42 -0.38 0.45
N LEU A 45 -17.04 0.88 0.31
CA LEU A 45 -16.45 1.66 1.38
C LEU A 45 -17.50 1.99 2.44
N LYS A 46 -17.03 2.32 3.64
CA LYS A 46 -17.90 2.65 4.76
C LYS A 46 -18.76 3.89 4.51
N ASN A 47 -18.26 4.85 3.73
CA ASN A 47 -19.01 6.05 3.31
C ASN A 47 -20.10 5.74 2.25
N GLY A 48 -20.23 4.48 1.80
CA GLY A 48 -21.20 4.04 0.81
C GLY A 48 -20.70 4.05 -0.63
N GLU A 49 -19.52 4.62 -0.89
CA GLU A 49 -18.90 4.61 -2.21
C GLU A 49 -18.47 3.20 -2.62
N ILE A 50 -18.49 2.94 -3.93
CA ILE A 50 -18.08 1.65 -4.49
C ILE A 50 -16.71 1.85 -5.13
N PHE A 51 -15.71 1.14 -4.61
CA PHE A 51 -14.39 1.08 -5.22
C PHE A 51 -14.30 -0.12 -6.16
N SER A 52 -13.95 0.10 -7.43
CA SER A 52 -13.95 -0.91 -8.48
C SER A 52 -12.70 -0.82 -9.35
N LYS A 53 -12.51 -1.80 -10.24
CA LYS A 53 -11.45 -1.78 -11.25
C LYS A 53 -11.41 -0.48 -12.06
N GLN A 54 -12.56 0.08 -12.42
CA GLN A 54 -12.63 1.30 -13.22
C GLN A 54 -12.07 2.51 -12.46
N ILE A 55 -12.33 2.60 -11.15
CA ILE A 55 -11.78 3.67 -10.32
C ILE A 55 -10.27 3.53 -10.21
N LEU A 56 -9.78 2.31 -9.97
CA LEU A 56 -8.35 2.02 -9.92
C LEU A 56 -7.63 2.32 -11.25
N GLN A 57 -8.30 2.11 -12.39
CA GLN A 57 -7.78 2.42 -13.73
C GLN A 57 -7.78 3.91 -14.07
N ASN A 58 -8.81 4.64 -13.63
CA ASN A 58 -8.98 6.06 -13.95
C ASN A 58 -8.25 7.00 -12.99
N THR A 59 -7.82 6.49 -11.83
CA THR A 59 -7.10 7.27 -10.83
C THR A 59 -5.60 7.11 -11.06
N PRO A 60 -4.83 8.19 -11.23
CA PRO A 60 -3.39 8.10 -11.37
C PRO A 60 -2.78 7.63 -10.04
N GLN A 61 -2.40 6.36 -9.98
CA GLN A 61 -1.78 5.78 -8.79
C GLN A 61 -0.49 5.05 -9.17
N THR A 62 0.51 5.14 -8.29
CA THR A 62 1.77 4.44 -8.47
C THR A 62 1.89 3.33 -7.44
N LEU A 63 2.16 2.11 -7.92
CA LEU A 63 2.47 1.00 -7.05
C LEU A 63 3.79 1.27 -6.35
N THR A 64 3.77 1.28 -5.02
CA THR A 64 4.96 1.42 -4.18
C THR A 64 5.49 0.04 -3.80
N TYR A 65 4.58 -0.85 -3.38
CA TYR A 65 4.93 -2.19 -2.94
C TYR A 65 3.77 -3.16 -3.11
N ALA A 66 4.07 -4.41 -3.45
CA ALA A 66 3.09 -5.47 -3.56
C ALA A 66 3.67 -6.75 -2.95
N SER A 67 2.92 -7.39 -2.07
CA SER A 67 3.32 -8.65 -1.45
C SER A 67 2.11 -9.44 -0.98
N THR A 68 2.26 -10.76 -0.93
CA THR A 68 1.23 -11.65 -0.41
C THR A 68 1.32 -11.71 1.10
N LEU A 69 0.20 -11.49 1.78
CA LEU A 69 0.07 -11.51 3.22
C LEU A 69 -1.20 -12.27 3.64
N ALA A 70 -1.30 -12.59 4.92
CA ALA A 70 -2.51 -13.15 5.51
C ALA A 70 -3.24 -12.07 6.30
N CYS A 71 -4.53 -11.91 6.06
CA CYS A 71 -5.40 -11.13 6.92
C CYS A 71 -6.02 -12.04 7.99
N ARG A 72 -6.49 -11.48 9.11
CA ARG A 72 -7.15 -12.25 10.19
C ARG A 72 -8.16 -13.31 9.68
N THR A 73 -8.87 -12.99 8.61
CA THR A 73 -10.03 -13.77 8.14
C THR A 73 -9.76 -14.56 6.86
N THR A 74 -8.59 -14.39 6.24
CA THR A 74 -8.21 -15.09 5.02
C THR A 74 -6.70 -15.11 4.85
N SER A 75 -6.16 -16.27 4.44
CA SER A 75 -4.79 -16.37 3.93
C SER A 75 -4.72 -15.88 2.48
N ASP A 76 -3.49 -15.70 1.97
CA ASP A 76 -3.20 -15.51 0.55
C ASP A 76 -3.85 -14.27 -0.10
N VAL A 77 -3.78 -13.15 0.61
CA VAL A 77 -4.23 -11.84 0.12
C VAL A 77 -3.04 -11.11 -0.48
N LEU A 78 -3.15 -10.71 -1.74
CA LEU A 78 -2.21 -9.79 -2.38
C LEU A 78 -2.53 -8.36 -1.91
N ALA A 79 -1.63 -7.78 -1.12
CA ALA A 79 -1.73 -6.39 -0.70
C ALA A 79 -0.93 -5.49 -1.65
N LEU A 80 -1.56 -4.41 -2.09
CA LEU A 80 -0.99 -3.39 -2.97
C LEU A 80 -0.92 -2.07 -2.23
N LEU A 81 0.28 -1.64 -1.89
CA LEU A 81 0.54 -0.30 -1.40
C LEU A 81 0.67 0.64 -2.58
N LEU A 82 -0.35 1.47 -2.78
CA LEU A 82 -0.36 2.53 -3.77
C LEU A 82 0.04 3.84 -3.10
N THR A 83 0.00 4.94 -3.84
CA THR A 83 0.45 6.26 -3.38
C THR A 83 -0.29 6.78 -2.15
N ASP A 84 -1.60 6.58 -2.11
CA ASP A 84 -2.54 7.17 -1.16
C ASP A 84 -3.49 6.14 -0.52
N ILE A 85 -3.51 4.93 -1.06
CA ILE A 85 -4.41 3.85 -0.65
C ILE A 85 -3.68 2.51 -0.54
N LEU A 86 -4.17 1.63 0.32
CA LEU A 86 -3.79 0.23 0.41
C LEU A 86 -4.97 -0.62 -0.09
N VAL A 87 -4.71 -1.52 -1.04
CA VAL A 87 -5.74 -2.39 -1.64
C VAL A 87 -5.42 -3.86 -1.36
N PHE A 88 -6.44 -4.63 -0.99
CA PHE A 88 -6.36 -6.06 -0.73
C PHE A 88 -7.11 -6.83 -1.82
N LEU A 89 -6.38 -7.68 -2.52
CA LEU A 89 -6.90 -8.56 -3.56
C LEU A 89 -6.70 -10.02 -3.17
N GLN A 90 -7.54 -10.90 -3.71
CA GLN A 90 -7.40 -12.34 -3.65
C GLN A 90 -7.30 -12.89 -5.06
N GLU A 91 -6.44 -13.88 -5.26
CA GLU A 91 -6.40 -14.61 -6.52
C GLU A 91 -7.42 -15.74 -6.49
N LYS A 92 -8.30 -15.76 -7.49
CA LYS A 92 -9.28 -16.82 -7.71
C LYS A 92 -9.34 -17.12 -9.20
N GLU A 93 -9.12 -18.38 -9.57
CA GLU A 93 -9.21 -18.85 -10.96
C GLU A 93 -8.34 -17.99 -11.92
N GLN A 94 -7.08 -17.73 -11.53
CA GLN A 94 -6.10 -16.89 -12.25
C GLN A 94 -6.46 -15.40 -12.39
N LYS A 95 -7.59 -14.96 -11.85
CA LYS A 95 -8.02 -13.56 -11.79
C LYS A 95 -7.88 -13.01 -10.38
N PHE A 96 -7.73 -11.70 -10.27
CA PHE A 96 -7.83 -11.03 -8.98
C PHE A 96 -9.25 -10.57 -8.71
N THR A 97 -9.67 -10.61 -7.45
CA THR A 97 -10.90 -10.00 -6.94
C THR A 97 -10.59 -9.24 -5.65
N PHE A 98 -11.35 -8.19 -5.33
CA PHE A 98 -11.23 -7.54 -4.02
C PHE A 98 -11.46 -8.53 -2.87
N ALA A 99 -10.56 -8.53 -1.90
CA ALA A 99 -10.54 -9.51 -0.82
C ALA A 99 -11.76 -9.37 0.11
N ALA A 100 -12.36 -10.50 0.48
CA ALA A 100 -13.42 -10.53 1.49
C ALA A 100 -12.83 -10.46 2.91
N LEU A 101 -12.63 -9.24 3.43
CA LEU A 101 -12.21 -8.99 4.81
C LEU A 101 -13.47 -8.81 5.67
N GLU A 102 -13.68 -9.62 6.70
CA GLU A 102 -14.97 -9.68 7.44
C GLU A 102 -15.53 -8.30 7.79
N GLN A 103 -16.54 -7.87 7.01
CA GLN A 103 -17.25 -6.60 7.13
C GLN A 103 -16.39 -5.33 7.01
N LYS A 104 -15.19 -5.43 6.42
CA LYS A 104 -14.29 -4.30 6.17
C LYS A 104 -14.07 -4.10 4.68
N PRO A 105 -13.96 -2.86 4.20
CA PRO A 105 -13.60 -2.60 2.82
C PRO A 105 -12.19 -3.12 2.53
N SER A 106 -12.00 -3.62 1.31
CA SER A 106 -10.73 -4.15 0.80
C SER A 106 -9.81 -3.03 0.30
N MET A 107 -10.22 -1.77 0.47
CA MET A 107 -9.44 -0.57 0.19
C MET A 107 -9.40 0.26 1.46
N VAL A 108 -8.20 0.69 1.85
CA VAL A 108 -7.92 1.44 3.07
C VAL A 108 -7.19 2.73 2.71
N PRO A 109 -7.72 3.91 3.06
CA PRO A 109 -7.01 5.16 2.87
C PRO A 109 -5.79 5.22 3.80
N LEU A 110 -4.67 5.76 3.29
CA LEU A 110 -3.45 5.95 4.08
C LEU A 110 -3.48 7.24 4.91
N GLN A 111 -4.37 8.17 4.57
CA GLN A 111 -4.61 9.38 5.34
C GLN A 111 -5.05 9.02 6.77
N GLY A 112 -4.34 9.57 7.77
CA GLY A 112 -4.64 9.30 9.17
C GLY A 112 -4.43 7.84 9.59
N LEU A 113 -3.73 7.02 8.80
CA LEU A 113 -3.45 5.63 9.14
C LEU A 113 -2.49 5.55 10.34
N ILE A 114 -2.88 4.79 11.36
CA ILE A 114 -2.06 4.52 12.54
C ILE A 114 -1.59 3.07 12.48
N LEU A 115 -0.27 2.87 12.48
CA LEU A 115 0.36 1.55 12.45
C LEU A 115 0.79 1.12 13.85
N ARG A 116 0.57 -0.15 14.19
CA ARG A 116 1.04 -0.74 15.45
C ARG A 116 1.56 -2.14 15.22
N GLU A 117 2.67 -2.47 15.86
CA GLU A 117 3.15 -3.85 15.94
C GLU A 117 2.28 -4.67 16.89
N ILE A 118 2.17 -5.98 16.64
CA ILE A 118 1.45 -6.89 17.52
C ILE A 118 2.43 -7.52 18.50
N ALA A 119 2.18 -7.32 19.80
CA ALA A 119 2.98 -7.95 20.84
C ALA A 119 2.94 -9.48 20.72
N ASN A 120 4.10 -10.13 20.84
CA ASN A 120 4.27 -11.58 20.71
C ASN A 120 3.90 -12.17 19.34
N GLN A 121 3.78 -11.33 18.30
CA GLN A 121 3.56 -11.79 16.93
C GLN A 121 4.45 -10.99 15.97
N GLU A 122 5.67 -11.50 15.75
CA GLU A 122 6.72 -10.77 15.03
C GLU A 122 6.38 -10.45 13.56
N ARG A 123 5.42 -11.17 12.98
CA ARG A 123 4.94 -10.98 11.60
C ARG A 123 3.66 -10.14 11.51
N GLY A 124 3.10 -9.75 12.65
CA GLY A 124 1.78 -9.11 12.73
C GLY A 124 1.85 -7.58 12.78
N LEU A 125 0.92 -6.93 12.09
CA LEU A 125 0.67 -5.50 12.17
C LEU A 125 -0.82 -5.21 12.33
N PHE A 126 -1.13 -4.24 13.19
CA PHE A 126 -2.42 -3.56 13.18
C PHE A 126 -2.33 -2.28 12.35
N LEU A 127 -3.31 -2.09 11.46
CA LEU A 127 -3.53 -0.85 10.72
C LEU A 127 -4.83 -0.24 11.23
N ILE A 128 -4.83 1.00 11.69
CA ILE A 128 -6.03 1.68 12.14
C ILE A 128 -6.29 2.84 11.19
N SER A 129 -7.27 2.72 10.30
CA SER A 129 -7.69 3.85 9.48
C SER A 129 -8.51 4.80 10.34
N ASN A 130 -8.19 6.09 10.29
CA ASN A 130 -8.88 7.11 11.07
C ASN A 130 -9.61 8.08 10.15
N ASP A 131 -10.71 7.62 9.56
CA ASP A 131 -11.61 8.47 8.79
C ASP A 131 -12.58 9.20 9.74
N TYR A 132 -12.52 10.53 9.74
CA TYR A 132 -13.36 11.38 10.60
C TYR A 132 -14.86 11.26 10.31
N SER A 133 -15.24 10.83 9.10
CA SER A 133 -16.64 10.76 8.67
C SER A 133 -17.31 9.41 8.98
N VAL A 134 -16.52 8.33 9.10
CA VAL A 134 -17.08 6.98 9.28
C VAL A 134 -16.52 6.18 10.46
N GLY A 135 -15.60 6.78 11.21
CA GLY A 135 -15.02 6.22 12.42
C GLY A 135 -13.92 5.19 12.14
N PRO A 136 -13.13 4.85 13.16
CA PRO A 136 -11.90 4.09 12.95
C PRO A 136 -12.14 2.62 12.57
N GLU A 137 -11.30 2.08 11.70
CA GLU A 137 -11.26 0.65 11.36
C GLU A 137 -9.91 0.05 11.66
N MET A 138 -9.90 -1.06 12.40
CA MET A 138 -8.68 -1.79 12.72
C MET A 138 -8.53 -3.02 11.82
N TYR A 139 -7.51 -3.06 10.99
CA TYR A 139 -7.09 -4.20 10.18
C TYR A 139 -5.95 -4.93 10.88
N GLU A 140 -5.90 -6.24 10.70
CA GLU A 140 -4.82 -7.08 11.17
C GLU A 140 -4.27 -7.86 9.99
N ILE A 141 -3.00 -7.60 9.70
CA ILE A 141 -2.24 -8.25 8.62
C ILE A 141 -1.07 -9.01 9.21
N HIS A 142 -0.73 -10.12 8.58
CA HIS A 142 0.39 -10.97 8.90
C HIS A 142 1.22 -11.19 7.66
N THR A 143 2.49 -10.82 7.72
CA THR A 143 3.45 -11.04 6.64
C THR A 143 4.04 -12.45 6.72
N THR A 144 4.82 -12.81 5.70
CA THR A 144 5.52 -14.10 5.64
C THR A 144 6.71 -14.17 6.61
N SER A 145 7.37 -13.05 6.88
CA SER A 145 8.51 -12.93 7.81
C SER A 145 8.53 -11.62 8.59
N GLN A 146 9.38 -11.53 9.62
CA GLN A 146 9.55 -10.31 10.41
C GLN A 146 10.20 -9.18 9.58
N GLU A 147 11.13 -9.53 8.69
CA GLU A 147 11.77 -8.60 7.77
C GLU A 147 10.73 -7.99 6.83
N GLU A 148 9.86 -8.82 6.27
CA GLU A 148 8.74 -8.38 5.44
C GLU A 148 7.82 -7.44 6.22
N ARG A 149 7.52 -7.77 7.49
CA ARG A 149 6.75 -6.90 8.38
C ARG A 149 7.43 -5.54 8.56
N ASN A 150 8.75 -5.50 8.73
CA ASN A 150 9.50 -4.25 8.90
C ASN A 150 9.49 -3.39 7.63
N ILE A 151 9.57 -4.02 6.46
CA ILE A 151 9.41 -3.35 5.16
C ILE A 151 8.03 -2.73 5.08
N TRP A 152 6.97 -3.50 5.33
CA TRP A 152 5.59 -3.01 5.34
C TRP A 152 5.39 -1.86 6.31
N PHE A 153 5.87 -1.98 7.55
CA PHE A 153 5.76 -0.93 8.56
C PHE A 153 6.40 0.37 8.07
N THR A 154 7.64 0.29 7.57
CA THR A 154 8.39 1.46 7.09
C THR A 154 7.70 2.12 5.90
N LEU A 155 7.28 1.34 4.90
CA LEU A 155 6.67 1.87 3.69
C LEU A 155 5.28 2.46 3.95
N LEU A 156 4.45 1.79 4.76
CA LEU A 156 3.14 2.31 5.15
C LEU A 156 3.27 3.58 5.98
N GLN A 157 4.24 3.64 6.90
CA GLN A 157 4.48 4.83 7.72
C GLN A 157 4.87 6.01 6.83
N GLN A 158 5.83 5.82 5.93
CA GLN A 158 6.25 6.85 4.98
C GLN A 158 5.10 7.32 4.07
N ALA A 159 4.27 6.39 3.58
CA ALA A 159 3.14 6.73 2.74
C ALA A 159 2.07 7.51 3.53
N ALA A 160 1.72 7.08 4.74
CA ALA A 160 0.79 7.78 5.61
C ALA A 160 1.29 9.19 5.97
N GLU A 161 2.57 9.35 6.27
CA GLU A 161 3.21 10.65 6.54
C GLU A 161 3.15 11.58 5.31
N ARG A 162 3.38 11.04 4.10
CA ARG A 162 3.25 11.82 2.85
C ARG A 162 1.81 12.30 2.62
N CYS A 163 0.82 11.44 2.85
CA CYS A 163 -0.60 11.80 2.75
C CYS A 163 -0.97 12.88 3.78
N ASN A 164 -0.55 12.72 5.04
CA ASN A 164 -0.82 13.68 6.11
C ASN A 164 -0.08 15.02 5.90
N GLY A 165 1.15 14.96 5.39
CA GLY A 165 2.00 16.14 5.10
C GLY A 165 1.47 17.01 3.97
N ALA A 166 0.67 16.46 3.05
CA ALA A 166 -0.04 17.23 2.03
C ALA A 166 -1.18 18.11 2.59
N HIS A 167 -1.48 18.01 3.90
CA HIS A 167 -2.53 18.80 4.55
C HIS A 167 -2.19 19.42 5.92
N GLY A 168 -0.96 19.33 6.44
CA GLY A 168 -0.73 19.91 7.78
C GLY A 168 0.69 19.90 8.30
N ILE A 169 1.34 21.05 8.19
CA ILE A 169 2.18 21.60 9.26
C ILE A 169 1.27 21.73 10.50
N LEU A 170 1.02 20.66 11.26
CA LEU A 170 0.38 20.66 12.59
C LEU A 170 0.23 19.23 13.12
N SER A 171 1.35 18.58 13.44
CA SER A 171 1.40 17.57 14.50
C SER A 171 2.82 17.41 15.02
N VAL A 172 3.47 18.53 15.32
CA VAL A 172 4.40 18.54 16.45
C VAL A 172 3.53 18.83 17.67
N CYS A 173 3.21 17.79 18.41
CA CYS A 173 3.03 17.86 19.85
C CYS A 173 3.43 16.49 20.40
N GLU A 174 4.65 16.48 20.93
CA GLU A 174 5.25 15.47 21.78
C GLU A 174 4.32 15.09 22.95
N CYS A 175 4.45 13.85 23.40
CA CYS A 175 4.30 13.50 24.81
C CYS A 175 5.69 13.12 25.33
#